data_AF-A0A6M2A0D3-F1
#
_entry.id   AF-A0A6M2A0D3-F1
#
_cell.length_a   1.000
_cell.length_b   1.000
_cell.length_c   1.000
_cell.angle_alpha   90.00
_cell.angle_beta   90.00
_cell.angle_gamma   90.00
#
_symmetry.space_group_name_H-M   'P 1'
#
loop_
_entity.id
_entity.type
_entity.pdbx_description
1 polymer ?
#
loop_
_entity_poly.entity_id
_entity_poly.type
_entity_poly.pdbx_seq_one_letter_code
_entity_poly.pdbx_strand_id
1 'polypeptide(L)'
;MGINTQIMGASFRNTGQILELAGCDLLTIAPPLLKELETTEGAVPRKLDPEKAKAMDIKPIKIDEKTFRWMLCDNAMATEKLYEGIRNFAKDIVKLEKHLEQMM
;
A
#
# COMPACT_ATOMS: atom_id res chain seq x y z
N MET A 1 -6.78 -16.83 -16.03
CA MET A 1 -5.52 -17.06 -15.28
C MET A 1 -5.29 -15.83 -14.40
N GLY A 2 -5.03 -16.03 -13.11
CA GLY A 2 -4.79 -14.94 -12.15
C GLY A 2 -3.32 -14.55 -12.08
N ILE A 3 -3.02 -13.45 -11.39
CA ILE A 3 -1.66 -13.00 -11.06
C ILE A 3 -1.30 -13.55 -9.67
N ASN A 4 -0.14 -14.18 -9.52
CA ASN A 4 0.27 -14.83 -8.26
C ASN A 4 0.91 -13.88 -7.24
N THR A 5 1.14 -12.62 -7.62
CA THR A 5 1.68 -11.58 -6.73
C THR A 5 0.71 -11.33 -5.59
N GLN A 6 1.18 -11.51 -4.35
CA GLN A 6 0.38 -11.20 -3.16
C GLN A 6 0.11 -9.69 -3.07
N ILE A 7 -1.11 -9.34 -2.72
CA ILE A 7 -1.51 -7.95 -2.47
C ILE A 7 -1.45 -7.68 -0.97
N MET A 8 -0.53 -6.80 -0.56
CA MET A 8 -0.42 -6.34 0.82
C MET A 8 -0.77 -4.86 0.95
N GLY A 9 -1.94 -4.55 1.52
CA GLY A 9 -2.32 -3.17 1.81
C GLY A 9 -1.46 -2.58 2.93
N ALA A 10 -1.04 -1.33 2.78
CA ALA A 10 -0.13 -0.65 3.70
C ALA A 10 -0.51 0.83 3.88
N SER A 11 0.09 1.48 4.90
CA SER A 11 -0.05 2.93 5.15
C SER A 11 -1.48 3.38 5.48
N PHE A 12 -2.12 2.70 6.43
CA PHE A 12 -3.45 3.09 6.92
C PHE A 12 -3.41 4.37 7.77
N ARG A 13 -4.52 5.12 7.75
CA ARG A 13 -4.73 6.32 8.58
C ARG A 13 -5.78 6.11 9.66
N ASN A 14 -6.64 5.11 9.50
CA ASN A 14 -7.66 4.73 10.46
C ASN A 14 -8.09 3.27 10.24
N THR A 15 -8.83 2.72 11.21
CA THR A 15 -9.38 1.36 11.18
C THR A 15 -10.44 1.14 10.10
N GLY A 16 -11.21 2.18 9.75
CA GLY A 16 -12.19 2.10 8.65
C GLY A 16 -11.58 1.71 7.30
N GLN A 17 -10.42 2.27 6.95
CA GLN A 17 -9.69 1.88 5.73
C GLN A 17 -9.25 0.41 5.76
N ILE A 18 -8.90 -0.12 6.93
CA ILE A 18 -8.50 -1.52 7.11
C ILE A 18 -9.71 -2.44 6.91
N LEU A 19 -10.83 -2.09 7.56
CA LEU A 19 -12.07 -2.86 7.51
C LEU A 19 -12.67 -2.91 6.09
N GLU A 20 -12.56 -1.82 5.33
CA GLU A 20 -13.01 -1.81 3.92
C GLU A 20 -12.14 -2.67 2.99
N LEU A 21 -10.94 -3.06 3.41
CA LEU A 21 -10.08 -3.99 2.69
C LEU A 21 -10.11 -5.42 3.27
N ALA A 22 -11.06 -5.74 4.17
CA ALA A 22 -11.21 -7.08 4.72
C ALA A 22 -11.37 -8.12 3.60
N GLY A 23 -10.46 -9.09 3.55
CA GLY A 23 -10.38 -10.09 2.48
C GLY A 23 -9.24 -9.90 1.47
N CYS A 24 -8.44 -8.83 1.61
CA CYS A 24 -7.12 -8.69 0.99
C CYS A 24 -6.19 -9.83 1.45
N ASP A 25 -5.20 -10.23 0.63
CA ASP A 25 -4.29 -11.33 0.97
C ASP A 25 -3.54 -11.03 2.27
N LEU A 26 -3.00 -9.82 2.37
CA LEU A 26 -2.21 -9.33 3.50
C LEU A 26 -2.54 -7.86 3.79
N LEU A 27 -2.35 -7.43 5.05
CA LEU A 27 -2.40 -6.03 5.47
C LEU A 27 -1.28 -5.79 6.48
N THR A 28 -0.43 -4.77 6.25
CA THR A 28 0.56 -4.34 7.24
C THR A 28 0.01 -3.14 8.01
N ILE A 29 -0.17 -3.32 9.32
CA ILE A 29 -0.92 -2.39 10.18
C ILE A 29 0.00 -1.93 11.31
N ALA A 30 0.04 -0.61 11.54
CA ALA A 30 0.84 -0.04 12.62
C ALA A 30 0.27 -0.43 14.01
N PRO A 31 1.12 -0.59 15.05
CA PRO A 31 0.68 -1.02 16.38
C PRO A 31 -0.49 -0.22 16.99
N PRO A 32 -0.57 1.12 16.85
CA PRO A 32 -1.71 1.87 17.37
C PRO A 32 -3.06 1.45 16.77
N LEU A 33 -3.10 1.19 15.45
CA LEU A 33 -4.31 0.76 14.76
C LEU A 33 -4.65 -0.70 15.04
N LEU A 34 -3.65 -1.56 15.25
CA LEU A 34 -3.88 -2.93 15.71
C LEU A 34 -4.57 -2.95 17.08
N LYS A 35 -4.11 -2.10 18.00
CA LYS A 35 -4.73 -1.96 19.32
C LYS A 35 -6.17 -1.47 19.24
N GLU A 36 -6.43 -0.48 18.39
CA GLU A 36 -7.78 0.03 18.16
C GLU A 36 -8.71 -1.09 17.66
N LEU A 37 -8.27 -1.88 16.67
CA LEU A 37 -9.01 -3.03 16.15
C LEU A 37 -9.25 -4.10 17.22
N GLU A 38 -8.24 -4.43 18.03
CA GLU A 38 -8.35 -5.41 19.11
C GLU A 38 -9.41 -5.02 20.15
N THR A 39 -9.53 -3.72 20.44
CA THR A 39 -10.50 -3.20 21.42
C THR A 39 -11.89 -2.91 20.86
N THR A 40 -12.08 -3.01 19.54
CA THR A 40 -13.34 -2.66 18.89
C THR A 40 -14.16 -3.93 18.63
N GLU A 41 -15.33 -4.02 19.24
CA GLU A 41 -16.28 -5.10 18.98
C GLU A 41 -17.09 -4.83 17.70
N GLY A 42 -17.38 -5.89 16.94
CA GLY A 42 -18.22 -5.80 15.75
C GLY A 42 -17.95 -6.90 14.74
N ALA A 43 -18.83 -7.03 13.75
CA ALA A 43 -18.60 -7.95 12.65
C ALA A 43 -17.62 -7.35 11.63
N VAL A 44 -16.72 -8.18 11.12
CA VAL A 44 -15.80 -7.81 10.03
C VAL A 44 -16.19 -8.61 8.78
N PRO A 45 -17.23 -8.18 8.03
CA PRO A 45 -17.64 -8.88 6.82
C PRO A 45 -16.54 -8.76 5.76
N ARG A 46 -16.32 -9.84 5.00
CA ARG A 46 -15.39 -9.85 3.88
C ARG A 46 -15.88 -8.89 2.78
N LYS A 47 -15.04 -7.91 2.42
CA LYS A 47 -15.30 -6.90 1.37
C LYS A 47 -14.65 -7.26 0.05
N LEU A 48 -13.43 -7.79 0.09
CA LEU A 48 -12.68 -8.19 -1.11
C LEU A 48 -12.73 -9.72 -1.28
N ASP A 49 -13.19 -10.16 -2.47
CA ASP A 49 -13.44 -11.56 -2.78
C ASP A 49 -12.85 -11.90 -4.17
N PRO A 50 -11.89 -12.84 -4.26
CA PRO A 50 -11.24 -13.19 -5.51
C PRO A 50 -12.21 -13.81 -6.53
N GLU A 51 -13.27 -14.50 -6.11
CA GLU A 51 -14.24 -15.06 -7.06
C GLU A 51 -15.08 -13.96 -7.71
N LYS A 52 -15.44 -12.92 -6.95
CA LYS A 52 -16.10 -11.74 -7.50
C LYS A 52 -15.17 -10.97 -8.44
N ALA A 53 -13.89 -10.84 -8.10
CA ALA A 53 -12.91 -10.17 -8.94
C ALA A 53 -12.72 -10.87 -10.30
N LYS A 54 -12.73 -12.21 -10.34
CA LYS A 54 -12.65 -12.99 -11.58
C LYS A 54 -13.82 -12.74 -12.54
N ALA A 55 -14.98 -12.37 -12.01
CA ALA A 55 -16.16 -12.08 -12.80
C ALA A 55 -16.19 -10.64 -13.37
N MET A 56 -15.24 -9.78 -12.96
CA MET A 56 -15.16 -8.40 -13.44
C MET A 56 -14.56 -8.35 -14.85
N ASP A 57 -15.13 -7.52 -15.73
CA ASP A 57 -14.58 -7.25 -17.06
C ASP A 57 -13.43 -6.23 -16.97
N ILE A 58 -12.27 -6.68 -16.50
CA ILE A 58 -11.05 -5.88 -16.41
C ILE A 58 -10.07 -6.38 -17.46
N LYS A 59 -9.81 -5.56 -18.47
CA LYS A 59 -8.87 -5.91 -19.55
C LYS A 59 -7.43 -5.68 -19.10
N PRO A 60 -6.52 -6.63 -19.36
CA PRO A 60 -5.11 -6.44 -19.07
C PRO A 60 -4.54 -5.31 -19.94
N ILE A 61 -3.68 -4.48 -19.34
CA ILE A 61 -2.98 -3.40 -20.03
C ILE A 61 -1.58 -3.91 -20.37
N LYS A 62 -1.18 -3.81 -21.63
CA LYS A 62 0.21 -4.05 -22.04
C LYS A 62 1.02 -2.79 -21.72
N ILE A 63 2.01 -2.92 -20.85
CA ILE A 63 2.82 -1.79 -20.38
C ILE A 63 4.27 -1.99 -20.81
N ASP A 64 4.79 -1.06 -21.60
CA ASP A 64 6.22 -0.86 -21.83
C ASP A 64 6.73 0.36 -21.02
N GLU A 65 8.03 0.66 -21.09
CA GLU A 65 8.61 1.75 -20.31
C GLU A 65 7.98 3.11 -20.66
N LYS A 66 7.77 3.41 -21.95
CA LYS A 66 7.23 4.70 -22.40
C LYS A 66 5.79 4.88 -21.92
N THR A 67 4.99 3.83 -22.06
CA THR A 67 3.60 3.80 -21.62
C THR A 67 3.51 3.95 -20.10
N PHE A 68 4.34 3.23 -19.34
CA PHE A 68 4.41 3.34 -17.88
C PHE A 68 4.74 4.77 -17.43
N ARG A 69 5.81 5.36 -17.98
CA ARG A 69 6.24 6.72 -17.60
C ARG A 69 5.18 7.75 -17.89
N TRP A 70 4.50 7.66 -19.04
CA TRP A 70 3.40 8.55 -19.39
C TRP A 70 2.22 8.40 -18.41
N MET A 71 1.74 7.17 -18.19
CA MET A 71 0.61 6.91 -17.28
C MET A 71 0.90 7.33 -15.84
N LEU A 72 2.14 7.13 -15.37
CA LEU A 72 2.56 7.60 -14.05
C LEU A 72 2.55 9.13 -13.98
N CYS A 73 3.12 9.79 -14.99
CA CYS A 73 3.18 11.25 -15.08
C CYS A 73 1.79 11.90 -15.13
N ASP A 74 0.84 11.27 -15.83
CA ASP A 74 -0.54 11.75 -15.96
C ASP A 74 -1.32 11.64 -14.63
N ASN A 75 -0.88 10.76 -13.72
CA ASN A 75 -1.41 10.67 -12.37
C ASN A 75 -0.61 11.55 -11.39
N ALA A 76 -1.06 12.79 -11.22
CA ALA A 76 -0.41 13.78 -10.35
C ALA A 76 -0.15 13.24 -8.92
N MET A 77 -1.15 12.60 -8.30
CA MET A 77 -1.02 12.05 -6.95
C MET A 77 0.05 10.96 -6.87
N ALA A 78 0.03 10.01 -7.79
CA ALA A 78 1.00 8.91 -7.79
C ALA A 78 2.43 9.41 -8.05
N THR A 79 2.60 10.34 -9.00
CA THR A 79 3.88 10.98 -9.30
C THR A 79 4.44 11.69 -8.07
N GLU A 80 3.66 12.59 -7.47
CA GLU A 80 4.12 13.37 -6.32
C GLU A 80 4.45 12.49 -5.12
N LYS A 81 3.57 11.53 -4.78
CA LYS A 81 3.78 10.66 -3.62
C LYS A 81 4.94 9.69 -3.78
N LEU A 82 5.19 9.20 -5.00
CA LEU A 82 6.37 8.38 -5.28
C LEU A 82 7.65 9.18 -5.01
N TYR A 83 7.78 10.37 -5.59
CA TYR A 83 8.98 11.17 -5.44
C TYR A 83 9.15 11.74 -4.02
N GLU A 84 8.05 12.11 -3.36
CA GLU A 84 8.06 12.52 -1.96
C GLU A 84 8.57 11.38 -1.06
N GLY A 85 8.04 10.16 -1.23
CA GLY A 85 8.45 8.99 -0.45
C GLY A 85 9.94 8.69 -0.60
N ILE A 86 10.46 8.65 -1.83
CA ILE A 86 11.89 8.42 -2.10
C ILE A 86 12.75 9.46 -1.38
N ARG A 87 12.40 10.75 -1.47
CA ARG A 87 13.16 11.82 -0.80
C ARG A 87 13.11 11.71 0.71
N ASN A 88 11.98 11.32 1.28
CA ASN A 88 11.86 11.18 2.74
C ASN A 88 12.69 9.99 3.25
N PHE A 89 12.63 8.83 2.60
CA PHE A 89 13.49 7.71 2.96
C PHE A 89 14.98 8.02 2.81
N ALA A 90 15.38 8.74 1.75
CA ALA A 90 16.77 9.17 1.57
C ALA A 90 17.24 10.08 2.71
N LYS A 91 16.38 11.00 3.19
CA LYS A 91 16.69 11.84 4.36
C LYS A 91 16.87 11.02 5.62
N ASP A 92 16.02 10.00 5.84
CA ASP A 92 16.11 9.13 7.02
C ASP A 92 17.38 8.27 6.99
N ILE A 93 17.82 7.81 5.81
CA ILE A 93 19.10 7.12 5.64
C ILE A 93 20.26 8.02 6.06
N VAL A 94 20.35 9.24 5.52
CA VAL A 94 21.42 10.19 5.87
C VAL A 94 21.41 10.54 7.36
N LYS A 95 20.22 10.63 7.95
CA LYS A 95 20.08 10.88 9.40
C LYS A 95 20.62 9.70 10.21
N LEU A 96 20.34 8.47 9.78
CA LEU A 96 20.85 7.26 10.42
C LEU A 96 22.38 7.18 10.30
N GLU A 97 22.94 7.45 9.12
CA GLU A 97 24.40 7.46 8.89
C GLU A 97 25.11 8.42 9.85
N LYS A 98 24.62 9.66 9.96
CA LYS A 98 25.17 10.65 10.91
C LYS A 98 25.06 10.21 12.36
N HIS A 99 23.97 9.53 12.72
CA HIS A 99 23.81 9.02 14.08
C HIS A 99 24.85 7.94 14.38
N LEU A 100 25.12 7.04 13.42
CA LEU A 100 26.15 6.02 13.55
C LEU A 100 27.56 6.61 13.64
N GLU A 101 27.86 7.66 12.85
CA GLU A 101 29.14 8.38 12.94
C GLU A 101 29.38 8.99 14.32
N GLN A 102 28.33 9.50 14.99
CA GLN A 102 28.43 10.06 16.34
C GLN A 102 28.64 9.00 17.43
N MET A 103 28.31 7.75 17.14
CA MET A 103 28.48 6.62 18.07
C MET A 103 29.85 5.93 17.91
N MET A 104 30.61 6.27 16.88
CA MET A 104 31.98 5.83 16.64
C MET A 104 32.99 6.78 17.29
#